data_AF-A0A356AQI6-F1
#
_entry.id   AF-A0A356AQI6-F1
#
_cell.length_a   1.000
_cell.length_b   1.000
_cell.length_c   1.000
_cell.angle_alpha   90.00
_cell.angle_beta   90.00
_cell.angle_gamma   90.00
#
_symmetry.space_group_name_H-M   'P 1'
#
loop_
_entity.id
_entity.type
_entity.pdbx_description
1 polymer ?
#
loop_
_entity_poly.entity_id
_entity_poly.type
_entity_poly.pdbx_seq_one_letter_code
_entity_poly.pdbx_strand_id
1 'polypeptide(L)'
;MIQYQDALSKLYILDLDPLQPVLAEHYSNTGAPARNQPELIRSFFLMSEQREHSITNWVNTLAHNKILCVMIGLSPSEIHNVSSYYDLINRMWLADPELEHDYEHSLHSFRNKPKKKLGKNQKQPPRHPDIVNKLVSLALEGKTFESSPELLMQHIFAKIGVEPTAKEGRFGDTENLRISGDGTCVNSGGSSYGNK
;
A
#
# COMPACT_ATOMS: atom_id res chain seq x y z
N MET A 1 -32.55 5.14 1.88
CA MET A 1 -31.09 5.33 1.79
C MET A 1 -30.49 3.94 1.64
N ILE A 2 -29.79 3.65 0.54
CA ILE A 2 -29.15 2.33 0.35
C ILE A 2 -27.91 2.31 1.25
N GLN A 3 -27.84 1.37 2.19
CA GLN A 3 -26.81 1.29 3.24
C GLN A 3 -25.37 1.41 2.71
N TYR A 4 -25.11 0.90 1.50
CA TYR A 4 -23.77 0.83 0.89
C TYR A 4 -23.60 1.70 -0.36
N GLN A 5 -24.44 2.72 -0.56
CA GLN A 5 -24.44 3.52 -1.79
C GLN A 5 -23.08 4.15 -2.11
N ASP A 6 -22.44 4.77 -1.11
CA ASP A 6 -21.16 5.46 -1.29
C ASP A 6 -20.03 4.47 -1.60
N ALA A 7 -20.00 3.36 -0.84
CA ALA A 7 -19.04 2.28 -1.04
C ALA A 7 -19.16 1.63 -2.43
N LEU A 8 -20.39 1.38 -2.88
CA LEU A 8 -20.66 0.85 -4.21
C LEU A 8 -20.22 1.82 -5.30
N SER A 9 -20.49 3.12 -5.13
CA SER A 9 -20.09 4.15 -6.10
C SER A 9 -18.56 4.23 -6.22
N LYS A 10 -17.84 4.15 -5.10
CA LYS A 10 -16.37 4.10 -5.09
C LYS A 10 -15.82 2.87 -5.80
N LEU A 11 -16.36 1.68 -5.50
CA LEU A 11 -15.95 0.43 -6.15
C LEU A 11 -16.27 0.43 -7.65
N TYR A 12 -17.38 1.05 -8.08
CA TYR A 12 -17.75 1.14 -9.49
C TYR A 12 -16.80 2.06 -10.28
N ILE A 13 -16.34 3.16 -9.67
CA ILE A 13 -15.35 4.05 -10.26
C ILE A 13 -13.96 3.39 -10.31
N LEU A 14 -13.67 2.54 -9.32
CA LEU A 14 -12.41 1.82 -9.22
C LEU A 14 -12.39 0.60 -10.16
N ASP A 15 -11.91 0.79 -11.37
CA ASP A 15 -11.64 -0.31 -12.30
C ASP A 15 -10.38 -1.09 -11.87
N LEU A 16 -10.58 -2.37 -11.51
CA LEU A 16 -9.50 -3.29 -11.11
C LEU A 16 -9.21 -4.35 -12.17
N ASP A 17 -9.95 -4.39 -13.27
CA ASP A 17 -9.73 -5.38 -14.34
C ASP A 17 -8.30 -5.28 -14.92
N PRO A 18 -7.67 -4.09 -15.05
CA PRO A 18 -6.28 -3.97 -15.48
C PRO A 18 -5.26 -4.65 -14.55
N LEU A 19 -5.63 -4.98 -13.31
CA LEU A 19 -4.73 -5.66 -12.38
C LEU A 19 -4.61 -7.16 -12.62
N GLN A 20 -5.55 -7.78 -13.35
CA GLN A 20 -5.50 -9.22 -13.58
C GLN A 20 -4.16 -9.69 -14.17
N PRO A 21 -3.61 -9.10 -15.25
CA PRO A 21 -2.30 -9.51 -15.76
C PRO A 21 -1.16 -9.22 -14.79
N VAL A 22 -1.22 -8.08 -14.07
CA VAL A 22 -0.20 -7.69 -13.08
C VAL A 22 -0.12 -8.72 -11.97
N LEU A 23 -1.26 -9.10 -11.40
CA LEU A 23 -1.31 -10.07 -10.30
C LEU A 23 -0.94 -11.47 -10.77
N ALA A 24 -1.31 -11.86 -11.99
CA ALA A 24 -1.06 -13.20 -12.51
C ALA A 24 0.43 -13.59 -12.49
N GLU A 25 1.33 -12.63 -12.71
CA GLU A 25 2.79 -12.85 -12.67
C GLU A 25 3.30 -13.28 -11.28
N HIS A 26 2.54 -12.98 -10.22
CA HIS A 26 2.88 -13.32 -8.83
C HIS A 26 2.22 -14.63 -8.34
N TYR A 27 1.54 -15.36 -9.23
CA TYR A 27 1.00 -16.69 -8.94
C TYR A 27 1.70 -17.77 -9.76
N SER A 28 1.74 -18.98 -9.21
CA SER A 28 2.32 -20.12 -9.92
C SER A 28 1.48 -20.47 -11.15
N ASN A 29 2.15 -20.70 -12.27
CA ASN A 29 1.54 -21.26 -13.49
C ASN A 29 1.24 -22.77 -13.36
N THR A 30 1.68 -23.40 -12.28
CA THR A 30 1.49 -24.83 -11.99
C THR A 30 0.68 -25.03 -10.71
N GLY A 31 -0.11 -26.10 -10.65
CA GLY A 31 -0.97 -26.42 -9.51
C GLY A 31 -2.38 -25.85 -9.65
N ALA A 32 -3.07 -25.69 -8.52
CA ALA A 32 -4.41 -25.11 -8.50
C ALA A 32 -4.34 -23.61 -8.82
N PRO A 33 -5.10 -23.12 -9.81
CA PRO A 33 -5.03 -21.72 -10.20
C PRO A 33 -5.61 -20.82 -9.11
N ALA A 34 -4.97 -19.66 -8.92
CA ALA A 34 -5.54 -18.57 -8.14
C ALA A 34 -6.81 -18.07 -8.84
N ARG A 35 -7.92 -17.97 -8.09
CA ARG A 35 -9.23 -17.55 -8.63
C ARG A 35 -9.56 -16.15 -8.15
N ASN A 36 -10.15 -15.32 -9.00
CA ASN A 36 -10.78 -14.06 -8.58
C ASN A 36 -9.89 -13.17 -7.68
N GLN A 37 -8.64 -12.94 -8.11
CA GLN A 37 -7.67 -12.14 -7.34
C GLN A 37 -7.99 -10.64 -7.34
N PRO A 38 -8.47 -10.02 -8.43
CA PRO A 38 -8.96 -8.64 -8.39
C PRO A 38 -10.09 -8.45 -7.36
N GLU A 39 -10.95 -9.44 -7.17
CA GLU A 39 -12.05 -9.43 -6.21
C GLU A 39 -11.55 -9.44 -4.75
N LEU A 40 -10.39 -10.06 -4.44
CA LEU A 40 -9.75 -9.91 -3.13
C LEU A 40 -9.33 -8.46 -2.86
N ILE A 41 -8.83 -7.76 -3.89
CA ILE A 41 -8.49 -6.34 -3.76
C ILE A 41 -9.75 -5.50 -3.57
N ARG A 42 -10.83 -5.73 -4.34
CA ARG A 42 -12.15 -5.09 -4.11
C ARG A 42 -12.63 -5.31 -2.67
N SER A 43 -12.42 -6.53 -2.17
CA SER A 43 -12.75 -6.90 -0.80
C SER A 43 -11.98 -6.10 0.25
N PHE A 44 -10.67 -5.88 0.07
CA PHE A 44 -9.88 -5.02 0.95
C PHE A 44 -10.35 -3.56 0.93
N PHE A 45 -10.67 -3.01 -0.24
CA PHE A 45 -11.24 -1.67 -0.35
C PHE A 45 -12.55 -1.55 0.42
N LEU A 46 -13.43 -2.54 0.26
CA LEU A 46 -14.72 -2.53 0.95
C LEU A 46 -14.57 -2.74 2.47
N MET A 47 -13.66 -3.60 2.91
CA MET A 47 -13.29 -3.79 4.31
C MET A 47 -12.83 -2.47 4.95
N SER A 48 -11.95 -1.74 4.26
CA SER A 48 -11.46 -0.42 4.70
C SER A 48 -12.59 0.61 4.78
N GLU A 49 -13.46 0.66 3.78
CA GLU A 49 -14.62 1.56 3.74
C GLU A 49 -15.62 1.28 4.88
N GLN A 50 -15.78 0.01 5.26
CA GLN A 50 -16.59 -0.40 6.40
C GLN A 50 -15.89 -0.25 7.76
N ARG A 51 -14.63 0.22 7.77
CA ARG A 51 -13.80 0.38 8.98
C ARG A 51 -13.63 -0.93 9.76
N GLU A 52 -13.63 -2.05 9.07
CA GLU A 52 -13.27 -3.35 9.64
C GLU A 52 -11.76 -3.53 9.53
N HIS A 53 -11.13 -4.00 10.61
CA HIS A 53 -9.68 -4.14 10.72
C HIS A 53 -9.25 -5.60 10.95
N SER A 54 -10.20 -6.51 11.19
CA SER A 54 -9.98 -7.94 11.32
C SER A 54 -10.44 -8.68 10.06
N ILE A 55 -9.50 -9.31 9.36
CA ILE A 55 -9.78 -10.13 8.18
C ILE A 55 -10.75 -11.28 8.52
N THR A 56 -10.60 -11.89 9.69
CA THR A 56 -11.48 -12.96 10.16
C THR A 56 -12.92 -12.46 10.33
N ASN A 57 -13.11 -11.30 10.96
CA ASN A 57 -14.43 -10.70 11.12
C ASN A 57 -15.01 -10.27 9.77
N TRP A 58 -14.16 -9.77 8.88
CA TRP A 58 -14.54 -9.36 7.54
C TRP A 58 -15.08 -10.54 6.71
N VAL A 59 -14.35 -11.65 6.65
CA VAL A 59 -14.79 -12.87 5.96
C VAL A 59 -16.10 -13.40 6.55
N ASN A 60 -16.25 -13.38 7.88
CA ASN A 60 -17.50 -13.74 8.53
C ASN A 60 -18.64 -12.78 8.14
N THR A 61 -18.37 -11.49 8.04
CA THR A 61 -19.35 -10.48 7.61
C THR A 61 -19.80 -10.70 6.17
N LEU A 62 -18.86 -10.98 5.26
CA LEU A 62 -19.17 -11.34 3.87
C LEU A 62 -20.07 -12.57 3.79
N ALA A 63 -19.75 -13.63 4.55
CA ALA A 63 -20.53 -14.87 4.56
C ALA A 63 -22.01 -14.66 4.96
N HIS A 64 -22.29 -13.65 5.79
CA HIS A 64 -23.63 -13.33 6.25
C HIS A 64 -24.30 -12.19 5.47
N ASN A 65 -23.61 -11.58 4.50
CA ASN A 65 -24.10 -10.42 3.76
C ASN A 65 -23.92 -10.58 2.25
N LYS A 66 -24.99 -11.04 1.60
CA LYS A 66 -25.03 -11.23 0.13
C LYS A 66 -24.82 -9.94 -0.65
N ILE A 67 -25.21 -8.78 -0.10
CA ILE A 67 -25.04 -7.50 -0.79
C ILE A 67 -23.55 -7.19 -0.90
N LEU A 68 -22.80 -7.32 0.20
CA LEU A 68 -21.35 -7.10 0.19
C LEU A 68 -20.62 -8.09 -0.73
N CYS A 69 -21.05 -9.36 -0.79
CA CYS A 69 -20.51 -10.34 -1.73
C CYS A 69 -20.68 -9.89 -3.20
N VAL A 70 -21.90 -9.48 -3.56
CA VAL A 70 -22.19 -9.00 -4.92
C VAL A 70 -21.39 -7.74 -5.24
N MET A 71 -21.21 -6.84 -4.28
CA MET A 71 -20.41 -5.62 -4.46
C MET A 71 -18.94 -5.89 -4.80
N ILE A 72 -18.35 -6.95 -4.24
CA ILE A 72 -16.96 -7.34 -4.55
C ILE A 72 -16.85 -8.21 -5.80
N GLY A 73 -17.97 -8.58 -6.42
CA GLY A 73 -18.02 -9.43 -7.63
C GLY A 73 -18.01 -10.94 -7.35
N LEU A 74 -18.36 -11.38 -6.13
CA LEU A 74 -18.36 -12.79 -5.75
C LEU A 74 -19.77 -13.30 -5.38
N SER A 75 -20.03 -14.57 -5.65
CA SER A 75 -21.17 -15.26 -5.02
C SER A 75 -20.82 -15.69 -3.59
N PRO A 76 -21.82 -15.93 -2.71
CA PRO A 76 -21.57 -16.41 -1.36
C PRO A 76 -20.79 -17.74 -1.27
N SER A 77 -20.82 -18.56 -2.33
CA SER A 77 -20.06 -19.82 -2.43
C SER A 77 -18.61 -19.63 -2.89
N GLU A 78 -18.24 -18.44 -3.36
CA GLU A 78 -16.93 -18.13 -3.92
C GLU A 78 -16.13 -17.17 -3.02
N ILE A 79 -16.63 -16.88 -1.82
CA ILE A 79 -15.93 -16.04 -0.84
C ILE A 79 -14.59 -16.67 -0.52
N HIS A 80 -13.55 -15.85 -0.62
CA HIS A 80 -12.19 -16.24 -0.28
C HIS A 80 -12.05 -16.53 1.21
N ASN A 81 -11.26 -17.56 1.53
CA ASN A 81 -10.93 -17.89 2.91
C ASN A 81 -10.00 -16.84 3.50
N VAL A 82 -9.95 -16.77 4.83
CA VAL A 82 -9.01 -15.88 5.57
C VAL A 82 -7.56 -16.07 5.10
N SER A 83 -7.15 -17.31 4.82
CA SER A 83 -5.80 -17.61 4.31
C SER A 83 -5.49 -16.97 2.97
N SER A 84 -6.48 -16.82 2.09
CA SER A 84 -6.30 -16.18 0.77
C SER A 84 -6.00 -14.69 0.88
N TYR A 85 -6.54 -14.00 1.90
CA TYR A 85 -6.20 -12.60 2.18
C TYR A 85 -4.75 -12.46 2.63
N TYR A 86 -4.30 -13.32 3.55
CA TYR A 86 -2.91 -13.32 4.00
C TYR A 86 -1.94 -13.75 2.89
N ASP A 87 -2.31 -14.72 2.05
CA ASP A 87 -1.52 -15.10 0.87
C ASP A 87 -1.35 -13.92 -0.10
N LEU A 88 -2.42 -13.15 -0.36
CA LEU A 88 -2.32 -11.92 -1.17
C LEU A 88 -1.42 -10.87 -0.50
N ILE A 89 -1.56 -10.62 0.80
CA ILE A 89 -0.69 -9.66 1.53
C ILE A 89 0.78 -10.04 1.38
N ASN A 90 1.11 -11.32 1.62
CA ASN A 90 2.48 -11.80 1.53
C ASN A 90 3.03 -11.72 0.10
N ARG A 91 2.19 -11.96 -0.92
CA ARG A 91 2.60 -11.82 -2.34
C ARG A 91 2.77 -10.37 -2.77
N MET A 92 2.00 -9.44 -2.20
CA MET A 92 2.08 -8.02 -2.50
C MET A 92 3.34 -7.36 -1.96
N TRP A 93 3.91 -7.92 -0.89
CA TRP A 93 5.13 -7.44 -0.27
C TRP A 93 6.34 -8.24 -0.75
N LEU A 94 7.13 -7.64 -1.63
CA LEU A 94 8.25 -8.32 -2.31
C LEU A 94 9.53 -8.41 -1.47
N ALA A 95 9.42 -8.28 -0.15
CA ALA A 95 10.56 -8.50 0.73
C ALA A 95 10.91 -9.99 0.77
N ASP A 96 12.17 -10.27 1.05
CA ASP A 96 12.61 -11.62 1.36
C ASP A 96 12.11 -11.98 2.78
N PRO A 97 11.25 -13.01 2.94
CA PRO A 97 10.71 -13.37 4.24
C PRO A 97 11.78 -13.77 5.27
N GLU A 98 12.90 -14.35 4.82
CA GLU A 98 14.00 -14.73 5.72
C GLU A 98 14.73 -13.49 6.22
N LEU A 99 14.99 -12.52 5.35
CA LEU A 99 15.63 -11.26 5.75
C LEU A 99 14.74 -10.43 6.68
N GLU A 100 13.42 -10.42 6.46
CA GLU A 100 12.48 -9.74 7.36
C GLU A 100 12.44 -10.40 8.73
N HIS A 101 12.33 -11.74 8.76
CA HIS A 101 12.35 -12.50 10.00
C HIS A 101 13.66 -12.24 10.78
N ASP A 102 14.80 -12.30 10.11
CA ASP A 102 16.10 -12.04 10.73
C ASP A 102 16.22 -10.61 11.23
N TYR A 103 15.69 -9.63 10.49
CA TYR A 103 15.64 -8.23 10.92
C TYR A 103 14.78 -8.07 12.17
N GLU A 104 13.55 -8.58 12.17
CA GLU A 104 12.60 -8.48 13.30
C GLU A 104 13.13 -9.16 14.58
N HIS A 105 13.83 -10.28 14.42
CA HIS A 105 14.44 -11.01 15.53
C HIS A 105 15.87 -10.57 15.87
N SER A 106 16.42 -9.60 15.13
CA SER A 106 17.73 -9.04 15.43
C SER A 106 17.68 -8.10 16.65
N LEU A 107 18.79 -8.04 17.37
CA LEU A 107 18.96 -7.07 18.47
C LEU A 107 19.17 -5.66 17.89
N HIS A 108 18.08 -4.89 17.78
CA HIS A 108 18.18 -3.49 17.40
C HIS A 108 18.74 -2.64 18.53
N SER A 109 19.76 -1.84 18.22
CA SER A 109 20.29 -0.86 19.19
C SER A 109 19.24 0.20 19.51
N PHE A 110 18.95 0.38 20.80
CA PHE A 110 18.06 1.45 21.25
C PHE A 110 18.59 2.82 20.82
N ARG A 111 17.82 3.56 20.01
CA ARG A 111 18.15 4.93 19.63
C ARG A 111 17.54 5.90 20.63
N ASN A 112 18.41 6.55 21.41
CA ASN A 112 18.01 7.63 22.31
C ASN A 112 17.37 8.79 21.54
N LYS A 113 16.37 9.44 22.15
CA LYS A 113 15.81 10.70 21.62
C LYS A 113 16.93 11.75 21.46
N PRO A 114 16.88 12.59 20.40
CA PRO A 114 17.83 13.68 20.24
C PRO A 114 17.85 14.58 21.47
N LYS A 115 19.04 14.80 22.06
CA LYS A 115 19.20 15.63 23.26
C LYS A 115 19.01 17.13 22.98
N LYS A 116 19.29 17.57 21.76
CA LYS A 116 19.25 18.98 21.36
C LYS A 116 17.80 19.42 21.17
N LYS A 117 17.29 20.26 22.07
CA LYS A 117 16.01 20.95 21.89
C LYS A 117 16.20 22.11 20.92
N LEU A 118 15.42 22.13 19.84
CA LEU A 118 15.41 23.21 18.87
C LEU A 118 14.35 24.24 19.26
N GLY A 119 14.53 25.49 18.83
CA GLY A 119 13.55 26.55 19.07
C GLY A 119 12.21 26.28 18.37
N LYS A 120 11.17 27.00 18.77
CA LYS A 120 9.86 26.97 18.09
C LYS A 120 10.06 27.28 16.60
N ASN A 121 9.46 26.48 15.73
CA ASN A 121 9.58 26.57 14.26
C ASN A 121 10.97 26.31 13.66
N GLN A 122 11.95 25.79 14.43
CA GLN A 122 13.24 25.39 13.88
C GLN A 122 13.25 23.89 13.52
N LYS A 123 13.51 23.59 12.25
CA LYS A 123 13.69 22.21 11.77
C LYS A 123 15.03 21.63 12.25
N GLN A 124 15.04 20.33 12.50
CA GLN A 124 16.30 19.63 12.77
C GLN A 124 17.17 19.66 11.51
N PRO A 125 18.44 20.10 11.61
CA PRO A 125 19.31 20.05 10.45
C PRO A 125 19.51 18.60 10.04
N PRO A 126 19.64 18.32 8.73
CA PRO A 126 19.92 16.97 8.26
C PRO A 126 21.24 16.47 8.87
N ARG A 127 21.28 15.18 9.23
CA ARG A 127 22.49 14.55 9.78
C ARG A 127 23.65 14.60 8.79
N HIS A 128 23.34 14.56 7.49
CA HIS A 128 24.29 14.63 6.38
C HIS A 128 23.83 15.75 5.43
N PRO A 129 24.48 16.92 5.44
CA PRO A 129 24.07 18.08 4.63
C PRO A 129 24.01 17.79 3.12
N ASP A 130 24.95 16.99 2.61
CA ASP A 130 25.06 16.67 1.18
C ASP A 130 24.24 15.45 0.75
N ILE A 131 23.34 14.95 1.59
CA ILE A 131 22.56 13.73 1.28
C ILE A 131 21.75 13.89 -0.01
N VAL A 132 21.22 15.09 -0.27
CA VAL A 132 20.46 15.38 -1.49
C VAL A 132 21.36 15.27 -2.72
N ASN A 133 22.52 15.92 -2.70
CA ASN A 133 23.48 15.86 -3.82
C ASN A 133 23.93 14.42 -4.09
N LYS A 134 24.16 13.63 -3.02
CA LYS A 134 24.50 12.21 -3.13
C LYS A 134 23.36 11.40 -3.76
N LEU A 135 22.11 11.61 -3.33
CA LEU A 135 20.96 10.90 -3.91
C LEU A 135 20.77 11.28 -5.39
N VAL A 136 20.94 12.56 -5.74
CA VAL A 136 20.89 13.03 -7.12
C VAL A 136 21.98 12.40 -7.97
N SER A 137 23.23 12.33 -7.47
CA SER A 137 24.32 11.71 -8.22
C SER A 137 24.08 10.21 -8.43
N LEU A 138 23.61 9.49 -7.40
CA LEU A 138 23.25 8.07 -7.52
C LEU A 138 22.12 7.86 -8.53
N ALA A 139 21.10 8.72 -8.54
CA ALA A 139 20.00 8.64 -9.49
C ALA A 139 20.48 8.92 -10.94
N LEU A 140 21.36 9.90 -11.15
CA LEU A 140 21.97 10.18 -12.45
C LEU A 140 22.90 9.05 -12.92
N GLU A 141 23.54 8.33 -12.00
CA GLU A 141 24.30 7.10 -12.28
C GLU A 141 23.38 5.90 -12.62
N GLY A 142 22.06 6.05 -12.51
CA GLY A 142 21.09 4.97 -12.72
C GLY A 142 21.04 3.96 -11.58
N LYS A 143 21.58 4.28 -10.40
CA LYS A 143 21.50 3.39 -9.23
C LYS A 143 20.10 3.40 -8.66
N THR A 144 19.54 2.21 -8.48
CA THR A 144 18.27 1.98 -7.81
C THR A 144 18.52 1.50 -6.38
N PHE A 145 17.46 1.43 -5.58
CA PHE A 145 17.52 0.73 -4.31
C PHE A 145 17.68 -0.77 -4.56
N GLU A 146 18.46 -1.44 -3.71
CA GLU A 146 18.68 -2.90 -3.80
C GLU A 146 17.42 -3.70 -3.44
N SER A 147 16.56 -3.12 -2.62
CA SER A 147 15.29 -3.70 -2.20
C SER A 147 14.17 -2.69 -2.38
N SER A 148 13.04 -3.13 -2.93
CA SER A 148 11.81 -2.35 -3.06
C SER A 148 10.62 -3.26 -2.81
N PRO A 149 10.39 -3.68 -1.54
CA PRO A 149 9.29 -4.57 -1.18
C PRO A 149 7.92 -4.05 -1.62
N GLU A 150 7.76 -2.72 -1.62
CA GLU A 150 6.54 -2.02 -1.98
C GLU A 150 6.32 -1.89 -3.49
N LEU A 151 7.26 -2.35 -4.33
CA LEU A 151 7.24 -2.12 -5.79
C LEU A 151 5.94 -2.60 -6.43
N LEU A 152 5.44 -3.78 -6.05
CA LEU A 152 4.18 -4.30 -6.57
C LEU A 152 3.00 -3.41 -6.14
N MET A 153 2.96 -2.96 -4.88
CA MET A 153 1.92 -2.05 -4.42
C MET A 153 1.95 -0.71 -5.17
N GLN A 154 3.16 -0.16 -5.42
CA GLN A 154 3.34 1.05 -6.22
C GLN A 154 2.89 0.83 -7.67
N HIS A 155 3.19 -0.32 -8.26
CA HIS A 155 2.75 -0.68 -9.60
C HIS A 155 1.23 -0.79 -9.69
N ILE A 156 0.60 -1.47 -8.72
CA ILE A 156 -0.86 -1.55 -8.60
C ILE A 156 -1.47 -0.15 -8.52
N PHE A 157 -0.95 0.70 -7.63
CA PHE A 157 -1.42 2.08 -7.49
C PHE A 157 -1.24 2.90 -8.77
N ALA A 158 -0.10 2.73 -9.46
CA ALA A 158 0.14 3.37 -10.74
C ALA A 158 -0.89 2.94 -11.79
N LYS A 159 -1.19 1.65 -11.88
CA LYS A 159 -2.13 1.08 -12.85
C LYS A 159 -3.57 1.51 -12.63
N ILE A 160 -4.06 1.49 -11.38
CA ILE A 160 -5.48 1.77 -11.09
C ILE A 160 -5.77 3.24 -10.78
N GLY A 161 -4.77 3.98 -10.30
CA GLY A 161 -4.93 5.36 -9.85
C GLY A 161 -4.30 6.35 -10.81
N VAL A 162 -2.99 6.19 -11.07
CA VAL A 162 -2.20 7.19 -11.80
C VAL A 162 -2.50 7.16 -13.30
N GLU A 163 -2.44 6.00 -13.95
CA GLU A 163 -2.63 5.89 -15.40
C GLU A 163 -4.03 6.36 -15.86
N PRO A 164 -5.15 5.98 -15.22
CA PRO A 164 -6.47 6.46 -15.62
C PRO A 164 -6.59 7.98 -15.44
N THR A 165 -6.10 8.51 -14.32
CA THR A 165 -6.09 9.94 -14.01
C THR A 165 -5.25 10.74 -15.01
N ALA A 166 -4.13 10.19 -15.46
CA ALA A 166 -3.29 10.78 -16.50
C ALA A 166 -4.01 10.82 -17.85
N LYS A 167 -4.68 9.72 -18.24
CA LYS A 167 -5.48 9.63 -19.48
C LYS A 167 -6.66 10.60 -19.49
N GLU A 168 -7.25 10.88 -18.33
CA GLU A 168 -8.26 11.93 -18.15
C GLU A 168 -7.69 13.36 -18.24
N GLY A 169 -6.37 13.52 -18.37
CA GLY A 169 -5.71 14.82 -18.47
C GLY A 169 -5.59 15.57 -17.16
N ARG A 170 -5.82 14.92 -16.00
CA ARG A 170 -5.81 15.61 -14.70
C ARG A 170 -4.44 16.02 -14.19
N PHE A 171 -3.37 15.43 -14.73
CA PHE A 171 -1.99 15.80 -14.39
C PHE A 171 -1.42 16.90 -15.30
N GLY A 172 -2.18 17.39 -16.28
CA GLY A 172 -1.69 18.33 -17.28
C GLY A 172 -0.74 17.64 -18.26
N ASP A 173 0.42 18.25 -18.51
CA ASP A 173 1.43 17.72 -19.42
C ASP A 173 2.25 16.61 -18.74
N THR A 174 1.99 15.37 -19.13
CA THR A 174 2.67 14.19 -18.57
C THR A 174 4.14 14.08 -18.99
N GLU A 175 4.53 14.69 -20.11
CA GLU A 175 5.92 14.71 -20.60
C GLU A 175 6.77 15.75 -19.84
N ASN A 176 6.12 16.76 -19.24
CA ASN A 176 6.78 17.84 -18.48
C ASN A 176 6.31 17.90 -17.02
N LEU A 177 6.07 16.73 -16.42
CA LEU A 177 5.62 16.61 -15.03
C LEU A 177 6.69 17.11 -14.05
N ARG A 178 6.39 18.19 -13.33
CA ARG A 178 7.24 18.69 -12.24
C ARG A 178 6.95 17.90 -10.97
N ILE A 179 7.83 16.96 -10.64
CA ILE A 179 7.74 16.21 -9.40
C ILE A 179 8.32 17.07 -8.27
N SER A 180 7.47 17.44 -7.31
CA SER A 180 7.90 18.06 -6.05
C SER A 180 7.61 17.09 -4.92
N GLY A 181 8.64 16.40 -4.43
CA GLY A 181 8.52 15.60 -3.21
C GLY A 181 8.79 16.47 -1.99
N ASP A 182 7.82 16.61 -1.08
CA ASP A 182 8.14 17.12 0.25
C ASP A 182 8.73 15.96 1.08
N GLY A 183 9.97 16.12 1.53
CA GLY A 183 10.53 15.19 2.49
C GLY A 183 9.83 15.41 3.83
N THR A 184 8.69 14.75 4.08
CA THR A 184 8.12 14.73 5.42
C THR A 184 9.09 13.94 6.30
N CYS A 185 9.92 14.65 7.08
CA CYS A 185 10.77 14.03 8.07
C CYS A 185 9.90 13.44 9.18
N VAL A 186 9.51 12.17 9.07
CA VAL A 186 8.81 11.47 10.16
C VAL A 186 9.86 11.05 11.19
N ASN A 187 10.16 11.97 12.11
CA ASN A 187 10.69 11.61 13.42
C ASN A 187 9.64 12.03 14.45
N SER A 188 8.81 11.10 14.92
CA SER A 188 7.93 11.33 16.05
C SER A 188 8.77 11.39 17.34
N GLY A 189 9.34 12.57 17.60
CA GLY A 189 9.91 12.92 18.90
C GLY A 189 8.85 13.12 20.00
N GLY A 190 7.57 12.96 19.66
CA GLY A 190 6.42 13.12 20.57
C GLY A 190 6.60 12.31 21.84
N SER A 191 6.42 12.96 22.98
CA SER A 191 6.08 12.30 24.24
C SER A 191 4.63 11.83 24.15
N SER A 192 4.28 10.64 24.66
CA SER A 192 2.86 10.25 24.82
C SER A 192 2.07 11.22 25.72
N TYR A 193 2.78 12.07 26.46
CA TYR A 193 2.23 13.09 27.36
C TYR A 193 2.18 14.50 26.74
N GLY A 194 2.55 14.68 25.47
CA GLY A 194 2.67 16.01 24.85
C GLY A 194 3.78 16.86 25.48
N ASN A 195 3.98 18.08 24.95
CA ASN A 195 4.76 19.10 25.67
C ASN A 195 3.85 19.76 26.70
N LYS A 196 4.31 19.87 27.95
CA LYS A 196 3.83 20.90 28.87
C LYS A 196 4.37 22.26 28.45
#